data_AF-A0A357MNW4-F1
#
_entry.id   AF-A0A357MNW4-F1
#
_cell.length_a   1.000
_cell.length_b   1.000
_cell.length_c   1.000
_cell.angle_alpha   90.00
_cell.angle_beta   90.00
_cell.angle_gamma   90.00
#
_symmetry.space_group_name_H-M   'P 1'
#
loop_
_entity.id
_entity.type
_entity.pdbx_description
1 polymer ?
#
loop_
_entity_poly.entity_id
_entity_poly.type
_entity_poly.pdbx_seq_one_letter_code
_entity_poly.pdbx_strand_id
1 'polypeptide(L)'
;MTRIPSKQEILDWIAANPTLTSKRDIAKAFGIKGADRIDLKRVLKELEAEGHVEKRKKSYRDPDRLPPVSILQVKAPNADGDLFARPLEWHG
;
A
#
# COMPACT_ATOMS: atom_id res chain seq x y z
N MET A 1 3.49 18.27 -21.21
CA MET A 1 3.40 18.46 -19.76
C MET A 1 2.90 17.16 -19.15
N THR A 2 3.74 16.47 -18.39
CA THR A 2 3.34 15.22 -17.74
C THR A 2 2.46 15.59 -16.54
N ARG A 3 1.21 15.12 -16.52
CA ARG A 3 0.32 15.36 -15.39
C ARG A 3 0.88 14.64 -14.16
N ILE A 4 1.21 15.41 -13.12
CA ILE A 4 1.56 14.83 -11.82
C ILE A 4 0.25 14.31 -11.21
N PRO A 5 0.14 13.00 -10.92
CA PRO A 5 -1.05 12.43 -10.30
C PRO A 5 -1.23 12.98 -8.88
N SER A 6 -2.48 13.14 -8.47
CA SER A 6 -2.82 13.51 -7.11
C SER A 6 -2.48 12.40 -6.11
N LYS A 7 -2.39 12.77 -4.82
CA LYS A 7 -2.21 11.82 -3.71
C LYS A 7 -3.24 10.69 -3.75
N GLN A 8 -4.51 11.04 -3.97
CA GLN A 8 -5.61 10.07 -4.05
C GLN A 8 -5.45 9.11 -5.23
N GLU A 9 -5.13 9.62 -6.43
CA GLU A 9 -4.92 8.76 -7.62
C GLU A 9 -3.79 7.75 -7.41
N ILE A 10 -2.72 8.13 -6.68
CA ILE A 10 -1.63 7.22 -6.33
C ILE A 10 -2.11 6.13 -5.36
N LEU A 11 -2.90 6.49 -4.34
CA LEU A 11 -3.45 5.54 -3.37
C LEU A 11 -4.40 4.56 -4.04
N ASP A 12 -5.34 5.05 -4.84
CA ASP A 12 -6.30 4.22 -5.57
C ASP A 12 -5.58 3.23 -6.50
N TRP A 13 -4.51 3.69 -7.16
CA TRP A 13 -3.72 2.83 -8.02
C TRP A 13 -2.92 1.77 -7.24
N ILE A 14 -2.32 2.11 -6.11
CA ILE A 14 -1.63 1.15 -5.22
C ILE A 14 -2.63 0.10 -4.69
N ALA A 15 -3.83 0.54 -4.31
CA ALA A 15 -4.90 -0.33 -3.83
C ALA A 15 -5.43 -1.27 -4.93
N ALA A 16 -5.51 -0.79 -6.18
CA ALA A 16 -5.89 -1.60 -7.33
C ALA A 16 -4.78 -2.54 -7.81
N ASN A 17 -3.50 -2.23 -7.53
CA ASN A 17 -2.34 -2.97 -8.02
C ASN A 17 -1.43 -3.45 -6.87
N PRO A 18 -1.90 -4.39 -6.02
CA PRO A 18 -1.19 -4.83 -4.80
C PRO A 18 0.16 -5.54 -5.08
N THR A 19 0.41 -5.93 -6.33
CA THR A 19 1.64 -6.58 -6.80
C THR A 19 2.65 -5.62 -7.45
N LEU A 20 2.23 -4.40 -7.83
CA LEU A 20 3.04 -3.43 -8.58
C LEU A 20 3.37 -2.19 -7.74
N THR A 21 4.02 -2.42 -6.61
CA THR A 21 4.17 -1.39 -5.56
C THR A 21 5.49 -0.62 -5.62
N SER A 22 6.32 -0.84 -6.66
CA SER A 22 7.59 -0.15 -6.77
C SER A 22 7.42 1.26 -7.34
N LYS A 23 8.28 2.20 -6.92
CA LYS A 23 8.34 3.57 -7.48
C LYS A 23 8.41 3.57 -9.02
N ARG A 24 9.05 2.56 -9.62
CA ARG A 24 9.18 2.44 -11.07
C ARG A 24 7.86 2.07 -11.73
N ASP A 25 7.05 1.24 -11.09
CA ASP A 25 5.78 0.77 -11.62
C ASP A 25 4.74 1.88 -11.51
N ILE A 26 4.70 2.59 -10.37
CA ILE A 26 3.92 3.82 -10.19
C ILE A 26 4.31 4.85 -11.27
N ALA A 27 5.62 5.10 -11.45
CA ALA A 27 6.07 6.03 -12.49
C ALA A 27 5.66 5.60 -13.90
N LYS A 28 5.67 4.30 -14.21
CA LYS A 28 5.19 3.78 -15.51
C LYS A 28 3.69 3.97 -15.68
N ALA A 29 2.90 3.67 -14.66
CA ALA A 29 1.44 3.78 -14.69
C ALA A 29 0.97 5.21 -14.97
N PHE A 30 1.66 6.20 -14.39
CA PHE A 30 1.35 7.61 -14.58
C PHE A 30 2.16 8.28 -15.71
N GLY A 31 2.95 7.51 -16.48
CA GLY A 31 3.73 8.04 -17.60
C GLY A 31 4.88 8.99 -17.19
N ILE A 32 5.30 8.96 -15.93
CA ILE A 32 6.33 9.82 -15.35
C ILE A 32 7.74 9.37 -15.76
N LYS A 33 8.48 10.26 -16.42
CA LYS A 33 9.81 10.00 -16.97
C LYS A 33 10.80 11.10 -16.59
N GLY A 34 12.09 10.78 -16.62
CA GLY A 34 13.17 11.77 -16.43
C GLY A 34 13.07 12.56 -15.11
N ALA A 35 13.11 13.88 -15.22
CA ALA A 35 13.10 14.83 -14.10
C ALA A 35 11.82 14.79 -13.27
N ASP A 36 10.67 14.48 -13.88
CA ASP A 36 9.36 14.40 -13.21
C ASP A 36 9.31 13.30 -12.14
N ARG A 37 10.29 12.38 -12.13
CA ARG A 37 10.45 11.38 -11.06
C ARG A 37 10.82 12.00 -9.71
N ILE A 38 11.36 13.22 -9.70
CA ILE A 38 11.68 13.95 -8.48
C ILE A 38 10.39 14.37 -7.79
N ASP A 39 9.41 14.89 -8.54
CA ASP A 39 8.11 15.26 -8.00
C ASP A 39 7.34 14.04 -7.47
N LEU A 40 7.34 12.93 -8.20
CA LEU A 40 6.75 11.68 -7.70
C LEU A 40 7.39 11.24 -6.38
N LYS A 41 8.72 11.38 -6.24
CA LYS A 41 9.41 11.04 -4.98
C LYS A 41 8.95 11.95 -3.83
N ARG A 42 8.72 13.24 -4.09
CA ARG A 42 8.21 14.18 -3.09
C ARG A 42 6.82 13.79 -2.61
N VAL A 43 5.89 13.54 -3.54
CA VAL A 43 4.51 13.13 -3.21
C VAL A 43 4.48 11.81 -2.44
N LEU A 44 5.29 10.82 -2.84
CA LEU A 44 5.38 9.55 -2.10
C LEU A 44 5.94 9.73 -0.69
N LYS A 45 6.88 10.66 -0.48
CA LYS A 45 7.43 10.94 0.85
C LYS A 45 6.41 11.65 1.75
N GLU A 46 5.58 12.52 1.18
CA GLU A 46 4.47 13.14 1.91
C GLU A 46 3.43 12.10 2.32
N LEU A 47 3.05 11.20 1.41
CA LEU A 47 2.12 10.09 1.71
C LEU A 47 2.68 9.13 2.78
N GLU A 48 3.99 8.90 2.78
CA GLU A 48 4.68 8.13 3.83
C GLU A 48 4.65 8.87 5.18
N ALA A 49 4.88 10.20 5.18
CA ALA A 49 4.82 11.01 6.39
C ALA A 49 3.41 11.14 6.97
N GLU A 50 2.39 11.13 6.12
CA GLU A 50 0.97 11.13 6.49
C GLU A 50 0.49 9.74 6.97
N GLY A 51 1.31 8.70 6.82
CA GLY A 51 0.95 7.33 7.24
C GLY A 51 0.02 6.60 6.27
N HIS A 52 -0.29 7.18 5.11
CA HIS A 52 -1.15 6.52 4.11
C HIS A 52 -0.44 5.38 3.36
N VAL A 53 0.89 5.36 3.40
CA VAL A 53 1.69 4.37 2.70
C VAL A 53 2.93 4.02 3.51
N GLU A 54 3.13 2.75 3.81
CA GLU A 54 4.36 2.30 4.45
C GLU A 54 5.36 1.77 3.41
N LYS A 55 6.60 2.25 3.49
CA LYS A 55 7.69 1.79 2.64
C LYS A 55 8.33 0.52 3.21
N ARG A 56 7.85 -0.65 2.79
CA ARG A 56 8.54 -1.94 3.07
C ARG A 56 9.58 -2.21 1.97
N LYS A 57 10.89 -2.07 2.28
CA LYS A 57 12.02 -2.26 1.34
C LYS A 57 11.93 -1.41 0.06
N LYS A 58 11.43 -1.98 -1.05
CA LYS A 58 11.29 -1.36 -2.40
C LYS A 58 9.83 -1.14 -2.81
N SER A 59 8.88 -1.45 -1.94
CA SER A 59 7.44 -1.44 -2.20
C SER A 59 6.68 -0.54 -1.23
N TYR A 60 5.64 0.11 -1.75
CA TYR A 60 4.70 0.95 -1.02
C TYR A 60 3.35 0.22 -0.89
N ARG A 61 2.83 0.05 0.33
CA ARG A 61 1.50 -0.54 0.56
C ARG A 61 0.69 0.31 1.52
N ASP A 62 -0.62 0.26 1.33
CA ASP A 62 -1.61 0.75 2.28
C ASP A 62 -1.44 -0.01 3.61
N PRO A 63 -1.17 0.68 4.73
CA PRO A 63 -0.92 0.05 6.01
C PRO A 63 -2.19 -0.52 6.66
N ASP A 64 -3.37 0.00 6.32
CA ASP A 64 -4.65 -0.41 6.93
C ASP A 64 -5.24 -1.66 6.24
N ARG A 65 -4.61 -2.13 5.16
CA ARG A 65 -5.11 -3.24 4.35
C ARG A 65 -4.38 -4.54 4.62
N LEU A 66 -5.16 -5.60 4.81
CA LEU A 66 -4.62 -6.95 4.91
C LEU A 66 -3.80 -7.32 3.65
N PRO A 67 -2.60 -7.92 3.83
CA PRO A 67 -1.84 -8.40 2.69
C PRO A 67 -2.61 -9.53 1.97
N PRO A 68 -2.37 -9.72 0.66
CA PRO A 68 -3.09 -10.72 -0.15
C PRO A 68 -2.89 -12.17 0.33
N VAL A 69 -1.86 -12.43 1.13
CA VAL A 69 -1.67 -13.65 1.91
C VAL A 69 -1.23 -13.20 3.31
N SER A 70 -1.89 -13.68 4.36
CA SER A 70 -1.56 -13.36 5.74
C SER A 70 -1.64 -14.61 6.63
N ILE A 71 -0.82 -14.66 7.68
CA ILE A 71 -0.87 -15.72 8.68
C ILE A 71 -1.95 -15.35 9.70
N LEU A 72 -2.88 -16.27 9.93
CA LEU A 72 -3.93 -16.11 10.92
C LEU A 72 -3.59 -16.89 12.20
N GLN A 73 -3.75 -16.26 13.35
CA GLN A 73 -3.76 -16.93 14.64
C GLN A 73 -5.20 -17.32 14.98
N VAL A 74 -5.45 -18.63 15.09
CA VAL A 74 -6.72 -19.19 15.54
C VAL A 74 -6.91 -18.93 17.03
N LYS A 75 -8.08 -18.42 17.41
CA LYS A 75 -8.50 -18.25 18.81
C LYS A 75 -9.18 -19.53 19.30
N ALA A 76 -9.24 -19.67 20.63
CA ALA A 76 -10.04 -20.71 21.24
C ALA A 76 -11.51 -20.60 20.78
N PRO A 77 -12.24 -21.73 20.66
CA PRO A 77 -13.66 -21.71 20.36
C PRO A 77 -14.44 -20.85 21.36
N ASN A 78 -15.48 -20.15 20.89
CA ASN A 78 -16.41 -19.48 21.80
C ASN A 78 -17.34 -20.49 22.49
N ALA A 79 -18.23 -20.01 23.37
CA ALA A 79 -19.17 -20.86 24.12
C ALA A 79 -20.13 -21.65 23.21
N ASP A 80 -20.38 -21.14 21.99
CA ASP A 80 -21.22 -21.77 20.97
C ASP A 80 -20.45 -22.73 20.05
N GLY A 81 -19.12 -22.82 20.21
CA GLY A 81 -18.23 -23.69 19.43
C GLY A 81 -17.67 -23.05 18.16
N ASP A 82 -17.97 -21.78 17.89
CA ASP A 82 -17.44 -21.05 16.74
C ASP A 82 -15.94 -20.77 16.89
N LEU A 83 -15.25 -20.89 15.77
CA LEU A 83 -13.82 -20.65 15.67
C LEU A 83 -13.56 -19.28 15.02
N PHE A 84 -12.81 -18.42 15.71
CA PHE A 84 -12.38 -17.14 15.17
C PHE A 84 -10.88 -17.13 14.93
N ALA A 85 -10.43 -16.32 13.98
CA ALA A 85 -9.00 -16.11 13.75
C ALA A 85 -8.69 -14.62 13.61
N ARG A 86 -7.51 -14.21 14.04
CA ARG A 86 -7.01 -12.85 13.83
C ARG A 86 -5.78 -12.84 12.92
N PRO A 87 -5.69 -11.92 11.96
CA PRO A 87 -4.48 -11.73 11.17
C PRO A 87 -3.34 -11.20 12.03
N LEU A 88 -2.14 -11.78 11.89
CA LEU A 88 -0.96 -11.39 12.66
C LEU A 88 -0.21 -10.18 12.08
N GLU A 89 -0.35 -9.93 10.77
CA GLU A 89 0.33 -8.82 10.10
C GLU A 89 -0.55 -7.55 9.98
N TRP A 90 -1.75 -7.55 10.56
CA TRP A 90 -2.67 -6.40 10.56
C TRP A 90 -2.47 -5.54 11.80
N HIS A 91 -2.24 -4.24 11.60
CA HIS A 91 -1.91 -3.30 12.68
C HIS A 91 -3.04 -2.32 13.03
N GLY A 92 -4.14 -2.28 12.25
CA GLY A 92 -5.27 -1.37 12.45
C GLY A 92 -6.05 -1.20 11.17
#